data_AF-A0A7X8L052-F1
#
_entry.id   AF-A0A7X8L052-F1
#
_cell.length_a   1.000
_cell.length_b   1.000
_cell.length_c   1.000
_cell.angle_alpha   90.00
_cell.angle_beta   90.00
_cell.angle_gamma   90.00
#
_symmetry.space_group_name_H-M   'P 1'
#
loop_
_entity.id
_entity.type
_entity.pdbx_description
1 polymer ?
#
loop_
_entity_poly.entity_id
_entity_poly.type
_entity_poly.pdbx_seq_one_letter_code
_entity_poly.pdbx_strand_id
1 'polypeptide(L)'
;MCKAKDNIFTFLDFPVSIRPSIYTNNISENFNKQLKRRTKVKEQFPSDVALEKAAYCYASEYNARFGKRIHTGFKFAQFQIAKLFEEVYEYETATRDRDLEEKDSSLMGDDESLDLVS
;
A
#
# COMPACT_ATOMS: atom_id res chain seq x y z
N MET A 1 -12.75 15.20 -11.48
CA MET A 1 -12.77 13.84 -12.07
C MET A 1 -12.31 12.87 -10.99
N CYS A 2 -13.23 12.27 -10.23
CA CYS A 2 -12.90 11.38 -9.10
C CYS A 2 -13.26 9.93 -9.46
N LYS A 3 -12.32 9.22 -10.10
CA LYS A 3 -12.38 7.76 -10.23
C LYS A 3 -11.84 7.16 -8.92
N ALA A 4 -12.69 6.66 -8.02
CA ALA A 4 -12.23 5.95 -6.81
C ALA A 4 -13.33 5.22 -6.00
N LYS A 5 -14.56 5.03 -6.50
CA LYS A 5 -15.65 4.48 -5.66
C LYS A 5 -15.87 2.98 -5.78
N ASP A 6 -15.18 2.30 -6.70
CA ASP A 6 -15.50 0.90 -7.01
C ASP A 6 -14.97 -0.09 -5.94
N ASN A 7 -14.11 0.38 -5.02
CA ASN A 7 -13.39 -0.47 -4.06
C ASN A 7 -13.70 -0.15 -2.58
N ILE A 8 -14.82 0.50 -2.28
CA ILE A 8 -15.18 0.88 -0.89
C ILE A 8 -15.43 -0.36 -0.03
N PHE A 9 -15.86 -1.47 -0.62
CA PHE A 9 -16.20 -2.70 0.12
C PHE A 9 -15.05 -3.69 0.27
N THR A 10 -13.89 -3.45 -0.34
CA THR A 10 -12.73 -4.36 -0.29
C THR A 10 -12.24 -4.60 1.15
N PHE A 11 -12.54 -3.70 2.11
CA PHE A 11 -12.21 -3.95 3.51
C PHE A 11 -12.99 -5.12 4.14
N LEU A 12 -14.12 -5.53 3.54
CA LEU A 12 -14.92 -6.67 4.03
C LEU A 12 -14.20 -8.00 3.82
N ASP A 13 -13.28 -8.09 2.87
CA ASP A 13 -12.50 -9.31 2.62
C ASP A 13 -11.46 -9.57 3.71
N PHE A 14 -11.15 -8.55 4.51
CA PHE A 14 -10.24 -8.66 5.64
C PHE A 14 -10.92 -9.23 6.90
N PRO A 15 -10.12 -9.81 7.83
CA PRO A 15 -10.59 -10.28 9.13
C PRO A 15 -11.44 -9.26 9.89
N VAL A 16 -12.57 -9.70 10.45
CA VAL A 16 -13.50 -8.85 11.22
C VAL A 16 -12.79 -8.05 12.31
N SER A 17 -11.76 -8.63 12.93
CA SER A 17 -10.96 -8.00 13.98
C SER A 17 -10.23 -6.72 13.52
N ILE A 18 -9.83 -6.61 12.25
CA ILE A 18 -9.12 -5.43 11.73
C ILE A 18 -10.00 -4.44 10.99
N ARG A 19 -11.21 -4.84 10.55
CA ARG A 19 -12.15 -3.97 9.83
C ARG A 19 -12.41 -2.63 10.52
N PRO A 20 -12.63 -2.54 11.85
CA PRO A 20 -12.81 -1.24 12.52
C PRO A 20 -11.62 -0.31 12.35
N SER A 21 -10.40 -0.87 12.27
CA SER A 21 -9.16 -0.12 12.08
C SER A 21 -9.00 0.37 10.64
N ILE A 22 -9.50 -0.38 9.67
CA ILE A 22 -9.44 -0.02 8.24
C ILE A 22 -10.53 1.00 7.90
N TYR A 23 -11.74 0.81 8.45
CA TYR A 23 -12.88 1.69 8.23
C TYR A 23 -12.71 3.06 8.89
N THR A 24 -11.94 3.16 9.97
CA THR A 24 -11.71 4.42 10.67
C THR A 24 -10.50 5.18 10.12
N ASN A 25 -10.63 6.50 10.03
CA ASN A 25 -9.52 7.41 9.78
C ASN A 25 -8.93 8.00 11.08
N ASN A 26 -9.34 7.52 12.26
CA ASN A 26 -8.95 8.07 13.56
C ASN A 26 -7.43 8.21 13.74
N ILE A 27 -6.63 7.28 13.21
CA ILE A 27 -5.17 7.31 13.35
C ILE A 27 -4.58 8.51 12.60
N SER A 28 -4.94 8.67 11.32
CA SER A 28 -4.44 9.76 10.48
C SER A 28 -5.04 11.11 10.90
N GLU A 29 -6.30 11.13 11.32
CA GLU A 29 -6.94 12.33 11.88
C GLU A 29 -6.25 12.81 13.16
N ASN A 30 -5.98 11.91 14.10
CA ASN A 30 -5.32 12.27 15.36
C ASN A 30 -3.90 12.77 15.10
N PHE A 31 -3.13 12.08 14.25
CA PHE A 31 -1.81 12.55 13.82
C PHE A 31 -1.86 13.95 13.23
N ASN A 32 -2.75 14.18 12.25
CA ASN A 32 -2.91 15.49 11.61
C ASN A 32 -3.39 16.57 12.57
N LYS A 33 -4.29 16.24 13.49
CA LYS A 33 -4.78 17.16 14.53
C LYS A 33 -3.65 17.62 15.43
N GLN A 34 -2.78 16.70 15.85
CA GLN A 34 -1.67 16.99 16.75
C GLN A 34 -0.53 17.73 16.03
N LEU A 35 -0.24 17.37 14.77
CA LEU A 35 0.70 18.10 13.93
C LEU A 35 0.24 19.56 13.74
N LYS A 36 -1.02 19.78 13.35
CA LYS A 36 -1.60 21.13 13.21
C LYS A 36 -1.50 21.93 14.51
N ARG A 37 -1.77 21.30 15.67
CA ARG A 37 -1.64 21.97 16.97
C ARG A 37 -0.21 22.43 17.24
N ARG A 38 0.80 21.58 16.98
CA ARG A 38 2.21 21.96 17.17
C ARG A 38 2.66 23.04 16.19
N THR A 39 2.23 22.97 14.94
CA THR A 39 2.54 24.00 13.95
C THR A 39 1.91 25.34 14.32
N LYS A 40 0.66 25.35 14.82
CA LYS A 40 -0.04 26.59 15.24
C LYS A 40 0.62 27.31 16.43
N VAL A 41 1.37 26.61 17.27
CA VAL A 41 2.11 27.26 18.39
C VAL A 41 3.23 28.15 17.85
N LYS A 42 3.77 27.86 16.66
CA LYS A 42 4.71 28.73 15.96
C LYS A 42 3.93 29.64 15.00
N GLU A 43 3.88 30.93 15.30
CA GLU A 43 3.15 31.92 14.51
C GLU A 43 3.72 32.08 13.09
N GLN A 44 5.05 32.03 12.95
CA GLN A 44 5.74 32.04 11.66
C GLN A 44 6.96 31.10 11.67
N PHE A 45 7.28 30.57 10.49
CA PHE A 45 8.52 29.84 10.24
C PHE A 45 9.45 30.73 9.41
N PRO A 46 10.77 30.75 9.70
CA PRO A 46 11.73 31.60 8.99
C PRO A 46 12.02 31.15 7.55
N SER A 47 11.71 29.91 7.18
CA SER A 47 11.89 29.32 5.85
C SER A 47 11.08 28.02 5.75
N ASP A 48 10.72 27.60 4.53
CA ASP A 48 10.04 26.33 4.26
C ASP A 48 10.82 25.12 4.80
N VAL A 49 12.15 25.18 4.76
CA VAL A 49 13.02 24.12 5.30
C VAL A 49 12.85 23.99 6.83
N ALA A 50 12.58 25.10 7.53
CA ALA A 50 12.35 25.06 8.97
C ALA A 50 10.99 24.42 9.31
N LEU A 51 9.98 24.61 8.45
CA LEU A 51 8.68 23.93 8.57
C LEU A 51 8.83 22.43 8.33
N GLU A 52 9.54 22.04 7.25
CA GLU A 52 9.81 20.64 6.93
C GLU A 52 10.54 19.92 8.07
N LYS A 53 11.61 20.53 8.60
CA LYS A 53 12.35 20.00 9.75
C LYS A 53 11.45 19.83 10.98
N ALA A 54 10.57 20.78 11.25
CA ALA A 54 9.65 20.69 12.38
C ALA A 54 8.65 19.53 12.21
N ALA A 55 8.12 19.33 11.00
CA ALA A 55 7.25 18.21 10.69
C ALA A 55 7.99 16.86 10.79
N TYR A 56 9.21 16.78 10.26
CA TYR A 56 10.06 15.59 10.35
C TYR A 56 10.38 15.23 11.80
N CYS A 57 10.82 16.19 12.62
CA CYS A 57 11.08 15.96 14.05
C CYS A 57 9.84 15.40 14.75
N TYR A 58 8.67 15.98 14.50
CA TYR A 58 7.42 15.49 15.06
C TYR A 58 7.09 14.05 14.62
N ALA A 59 7.20 13.76 13.32
CA ALA A 59 6.96 12.43 12.78
C ALA A 59 7.94 11.39 13.34
N SER A 60 9.23 11.75 13.45
CA SER A 60 10.26 10.91 14.03
C SER A 60 10.00 10.60 15.51
N GLU A 61 9.66 11.61 16.32
CA GLU A 61 9.24 11.43 17.71
C GLU A 61 8.01 10.53 17.83
N TYR A 62 7.01 10.74 16.97
CA TYR A 62 5.80 9.93 16.94
C TYR A 62 6.13 8.47 16.61
N ASN A 63 6.93 8.23 15.57
CA ASN A 63 7.32 6.89 15.15
C ASN A 63 8.17 6.17 16.21
N ALA A 64 9.10 6.88 16.87
CA ALA A 64 9.88 6.30 17.96
C ALA A 64 9.01 5.86 19.14
N ARG A 65 7.95 6.62 19.45
CA ARG A 65 7.03 6.32 20.56
C ARG A 65 6.02 5.22 20.22
N PHE A 66 5.50 5.20 18.99
CA PHE A 66 4.40 4.31 18.61
C PHE A 66 4.81 3.16 17.68
N GLY A 67 6.06 3.10 17.22
CA GLY A 67 6.51 2.10 16.25
C GLY A 67 6.45 0.66 16.73
N LYS A 68 6.52 0.42 18.05
CA LYS A 68 6.36 -0.92 18.64
C LYS A 68 4.89 -1.28 18.94
N ARG A 69 3.96 -0.35 18.76
CA ARG A 69 2.55 -0.55 19.11
C ARG A 69 1.82 -1.27 17.99
N ILE A 70 1.19 -2.40 18.32
CA ILE A 70 0.26 -3.08 17.42
C ILE A 70 -1.12 -2.45 17.59
N HIS A 71 -1.74 -2.04 16.47
CA HIS A 71 -3.08 -1.49 16.49
C HIS A 71 -4.12 -2.56 16.87
N THR A 72 -5.26 -2.13 17.42
CA THR A 72 -6.32 -3.03 17.86
C THR A 72 -6.75 -3.98 16.73
N GLY A 73 -6.98 -5.25 17.07
CA GLY A 73 -7.37 -6.28 16.11
C GLY A 73 -6.22 -6.95 15.36
N PHE A 74 -5.17 -6.20 15.02
CA PHE A 74 -4.04 -6.73 14.25
C PHE A 74 -3.26 -7.82 14.97
N LYS A 75 -3.19 -7.79 16.30
CA LYS A 75 -2.56 -8.85 17.09
C LYS A 75 -3.28 -10.21 16.93
N PHE A 76 -4.60 -10.20 16.77
CA PHE A 76 -5.40 -11.42 16.63
C PHE A 76 -5.49 -11.88 15.17
N ALA A 77 -5.33 -10.96 14.21
CA ALA A 77 -5.44 -11.25 12.79
C ALA A 77 -4.12 -11.71 12.13
N GLN A 78 -3.02 -11.82 12.87
CA GLN A 78 -1.69 -12.10 12.30
C GLN A 78 -1.67 -13.31 11.38
N PHE A 79 -2.23 -14.44 11.85
CA PHE A 79 -2.30 -15.67 11.06
C PHE A 79 -3.14 -15.51 9.79
N GLN A 80 -4.32 -14.90 9.91
CA GLN A 80 -5.24 -14.71 8.78
C GLN A 80 -4.64 -13.77 7.73
N ILE A 81 -3.98 -12.70 8.17
CA ILE A 81 -3.27 -11.77 7.29
C ILE A 81 -2.09 -12.47 6.60
N ALA A 82 -1.32 -13.30 7.32
CA ALA A 82 -0.22 -14.06 6.72
C ALA A 82 -0.71 -15.00 5.62
N LYS A 83 -1.82 -15.72 5.85
CA LYS A 83 -2.45 -16.59 4.83
C LYS A 83 -2.89 -15.79 3.60
N LEU A 84 -3.52 -14.62 3.80
CA LEU A 84 -3.91 -13.74 2.69
C LEU A 84 -2.70 -13.28 1.87
N PHE A 85 -1.55 -13.03 2.50
CA PHE A 85 -0.33 -12.70 1.76
C PHE A 85 0.18 -13.87 0.94
N GLU A 86 0.22 -15.08 1.52
CA GLU A 86 0.65 -16.30 0.83
C GLU A 86 -0.18 -16.55 -0.44
N GLU A 87 -1.51 -16.45 -0.35
CA GLU A 87 -2.43 -16.58 -1.50
C GLU A 87 -2.12 -15.55 -2.61
N VAL A 88 -1.80 -14.29 -2.25
CA VAL A 88 -1.45 -13.25 -3.22
C VAL A 88 -0.10 -13.53 -3.89
N TYR A 89 0.90 -14.01 -3.14
CA TYR A 89 2.20 -14.37 -3.69
C TYR A 89 2.13 -15.58 -4.62
N GLU A 90 1.37 -16.62 -4.29
CA GLU A 90 1.16 -17.79 -5.15
C GLU A 90 0.48 -17.42 -6.48
N TYR A 91 -0.46 -16.48 -6.44
CA TYR A 91 -1.10 -15.94 -7.64
C TYR A 91 -0.12 -15.16 -8.54
N GLU A 92 0.75 -14.32 -7.94
CA GLU A 92 1.76 -13.56 -8.69
C GLU A 92 2.85 -14.44 -9.31
N THR A 93 3.21 -15.56 -8.68
CA THR A 93 4.16 -16.52 -9.27
C THR A 93 3.51 -17.28 -10.41
N ALA A 94 2.27 -17.76 -10.24
CA ALA A 94 1.57 -18.52 -11.26
C ALA A 94 1.22 -17.69 -12.51
N THR A 95 0.96 -16.39 -12.35
CA THR A 95 0.71 -15.48 -13.48
C THR A 95 1.99 -15.16 -14.27
N ARG A 96 3.12 -14.94 -13.59
CA ARG A 96 4.42 -14.78 -14.25
C ARG A 96 4.83 -16.00 -15.08
N ASP A 97 4.52 -17.20 -14.61
CA ASP A 97 4.83 -18.44 -15.32
C ASP A 97 3.94 -18.62 -16.57
N ARG A 98 2.68 -18.16 -16.55
CA ARG A 98 1.79 -18.18 -17.73
C ARG A 98 2.17 -17.15 -18.79
N ASP A 99 2.66 -15.97 -18.38
CA ASP A 99 3.12 -14.93 -19.31
C ASP A 99 4.43 -15.33 -20.04
N LEU A 100 5.20 -16.28 -19.50
CA LEU A 100 6.41 -16.83 -20.14
C LEU A 100 6.07 -17.90 -21.19
N GLU A 101 5.07 -18.77 -20.95
CA GLU A 101 4.62 -19.77 -21.94
C GLU A 101 3.94 -19.14 -23.17
N GLU A 102 3.22 -18.02 -22.99
CA GLU A 102 2.61 -17.28 -24.10
C GLU A 102 3.68 -16.61 -25.02
N LYS A 103 4.87 -16.36 -24.47
CA LYS A 103 6.00 -15.77 -25.21
C LYS A 103 6.85 -16.80 -25.97
N ASP A 104 6.88 -18.04 -25.48
CA ASP A 104 7.60 -19.14 -26.14
C ASP A 104 6.78 -19.72 -27.33
N SER A 105 5.46 -19.73 -27.21
CA SER A 105 4.55 -20.15 -28.30
C SER A 105 4.45 -19.16 -29.47
N SER A 106 4.76 -17.89 -29.25
CA SER A 106 4.74 -16.84 -30.29
C SER A 106 6.04 -16.72 -31.10
N LEU A 107 7.11 -17.44 -30.73
CA LEU A 107 8.42 -17.41 -31.41
C LEU A 107 8.64 -18.51 -32.46
N MET A 108 7.65 -19.40 -32.69
CA MET A 108 7.76 -20.53 -33.64
C MET A 108 6.91 -20.37 -34.91
N GLY A 109 6.49 -19.13 -35.25
CA GLY A 109 5.53 -18.87 -36.32
C GLY A 109 6.08 -18.38 -37.67
N ASP A 110 7.29 -17.83 -37.74
CA ASP A 110 7.72 -17.03 -38.89
C ASP A 110 9.08 -17.47 -39.46
N ASP A 111 9.23 -18.72 -39.89
CA ASP A 111 10.38 -19.13 -40.71
C ASP A 111 10.06 -20.33 -41.64
N GLU A 112 8.95 -20.25 -42.39
CA GLU A 112 8.77 -21.12 -43.57
C GLU A 112 7.90 -20.44 -44.64
N SER A 113 8.40 -19.36 -45.25
CA SER A 113 7.95 -18.97 -46.60
C SER A 113 8.90 -17.98 -47.26
N LEU A 114 9.95 -18.48 -47.91
CA LEU A 114 10.50 -17.87 -49.11
C LEU A 114 10.97 -19.00 -50.04
N ASP A 115 10.04 -19.50 -50.85
CA ASP A 115 10.37 -20.16 -52.10
C ASP A 115 9.67 -19.45 -53.27
N LEU A 116 10.46 -19.24 -54.32
CA LEU A 116 10.13 -18.93 -55.72
C LEU A 116 9.49 -17.57 -56.08
N VAL A 117 10.32 -16.64 -56.57
CA VAL A 117 10.08 -15.97 -57.87
C VAL A 117 11.43 -15.85 -58.61
N SER A 118 11.39 -16.16 -59.92
CA SER A 118 12.43 -16.34 -60.96
C SER A 118 13.74 -15.57 -60.85
#